data_AF-A0A6G1HKV5-F1
#
_entry.id   AF-A0A6G1HKV5-F1
#
_cell.length_a   1.000
_cell.length_b   1.000
_cell.length_c   1.000
_cell.angle_alpha   90.00
_cell.angle_beta   90.00
_cell.angle_gamma   90.00
#
_symmetry.space_group_name_H-M   'P 1'
#
loop_
_entity.id
_entity.type
_entity.pdbx_description
1 polymer ?
#
loop_
_entity_poly.entity_id
_entity_poly.type
_entity_poly.pdbx_seq_one_letter_code
_entity_poly.pdbx_strand_id
1 'polypeptide(L)'
;MPVPAPAPWRSSFLTHISQMPSPEFTLATTTTTRPFLPRARTCIFRGFWTALPTSVHNPAPRNPPIYESDCLTFTTDARSEKVRELTRHPEANRDGSGGADVEAVFWAREAGVQWRVRGKAYVLDLEEADREVRSHHERVTARVVVSQWMRRVGEGTGWSWKREVEAHFGNMAPVMRGSFKAPPPGKPVDEEYDSASLKQGELVEDLQDPVARENFRVVVITPFEVEATDLNDMARARRRLYTLEELDEREDREEQWTEVETWP
;
A
#
# COMPACT_ATOMS: atom_id res chain seq x y z
N MET A 1 -15.69 -17.73 5.67
CA MET A 1 -15.87 -16.33 6.12
C MET A 1 -16.65 -15.61 5.04
N PRO A 2 -17.68 -14.84 5.41
CA PRO A 2 -18.43 -14.05 4.43
C PRO A 2 -17.55 -12.97 3.82
N VAL A 3 -17.96 -12.44 2.67
CA VAL A 3 -17.22 -11.43 1.92
C VAL A 3 -17.45 -10.07 2.62
N PRO A 4 -16.39 -9.35 3.07
CA PRO A 4 -16.57 -8.02 3.67
C PRO A 4 -17.41 -7.11 2.76
N ALA A 5 -18.19 -6.16 3.31
CA ALA A 5 -18.81 -5.13 2.47
C ALA A 5 -17.75 -4.12 1.99
N PRO A 6 -17.95 -3.43 0.85
CA PRO A 6 -17.11 -2.29 0.48
C PRO A 6 -17.12 -1.23 1.58
N ALA A 7 -15.96 -0.69 1.94
CA ALA A 7 -15.88 0.31 2.98
C ALA A 7 -16.69 1.58 2.62
N PRO A 8 -17.47 2.16 3.56
CA PRO A 8 -18.37 3.29 3.28
C PRO A 8 -17.64 4.56 2.84
N TRP A 9 -16.37 4.72 3.23
CA TRP A 9 -15.53 5.84 2.86
C TRP A 9 -14.91 5.74 1.46
N ARG A 10 -14.87 4.55 0.85
CA ARG A 10 -14.11 4.25 -0.39
C ARG A 10 -14.50 5.17 -1.54
N SER A 11 -15.80 5.30 -1.81
CA SER A 11 -16.29 6.07 -2.96
C SER A 11 -15.94 7.56 -2.84
N SER A 12 -16.21 8.15 -1.66
CA SER A 12 -15.88 9.56 -1.39
C SER A 12 -14.37 9.81 -1.46
N PHE A 13 -13.56 8.89 -0.91
CA PHE A 13 -12.11 8.95 -1.01
C PHE A 13 -11.65 8.98 -2.47
N LEU A 14 -12.10 8.03 -3.31
CA LEU A 14 -11.71 7.98 -4.71
C LEU A 14 -12.14 9.23 -5.49
N THR A 15 -13.35 9.74 -5.24
CA THR A 15 -13.81 10.98 -5.87
C THR A 15 -12.88 12.15 -5.55
N HIS A 16 -12.47 12.31 -4.29
CA HIS A 16 -11.57 13.39 -3.88
C HIS A 16 -10.15 13.20 -4.42
N ILE A 17 -9.58 12.00 -4.31
CA ILE A 17 -8.21 11.72 -4.76
C ILE A 17 -8.08 11.81 -6.29
N SER A 18 -9.14 11.50 -7.06
CA SER A 18 -9.13 11.63 -8.52
C SER A 18 -9.05 13.08 -9.03
N GLN A 19 -9.33 14.06 -8.17
CA GLN A 19 -9.23 15.49 -8.51
C GLN A 19 -7.79 16.02 -8.34
N MET A 20 -6.94 15.27 -7.64
CA MET A 20 -5.55 15.67 -7.42
C MET A 20 -4.74 15.50 -8.72
N PRO A 21 -3.84 16.45 -9.07
CA PRO A 21 -2.94 16.31 -10.22
C PRO A 21 -2.05 15.05 -10.14
N SER A 22 -1.70 14.67 -8.92
CA SER A 22 -0.95 13.48 -8.56
C SER A 22 -1.51 12.98 -7.24
N PRO A 23 -1.83 11.69 -7.08
CA PRO A 23 -2.43 11.15 -5.86
C PRO A 23 -1.37 10.95 -4.76
N GLU A 24 -0.73 12.03 -4.36
CA GLU A 24 0.33 12.08 -3.36
C GLU A 24 -0.22 12.05 -1.94
N PHE A 25 0.50 11.42 -1.03
CA PHE A 25 0.18 11.41 0.39
C PHE A 25 1.42 11.38 1.25
N THR A 26 1.30 11.86 2.49
CA THR A 26 2.36 11.71 3.49
C THR A 26 2.20 10.37 4.19
N LEU A 27 3.22 9.52 4.11
CA LEU A 27 3.31 8.28 4.89
C LEU A 27 4.07 8.55 6.19
N ALA A 28 3.37 8.47 7.31
CA ALA A 28 3.96 8.47 8.64
C ALA A 28 4.28 7.04 9.10
N THR A 29 5.48 6.86 9.64
CA THR A 29 5.98 5.61 10.24
C THR A 29 6.79 5.94 11.51
N THR A 30 7.25 4.92 12.21
CA THR A 30 8.12 5.02 13.39
C THR A 30 9.45 4.34 13.14
N THR A 31 10.53 4.82 13.77
CA THR A 31 11.80 4.08 13.80
C THR A 31 11.64 2.77 14.56
N THR A 32 12.46 1.78 14.22
CA THR A 32 12.36 0.42 14.77
C THR A 32 13.11 0.24 16.09
N THR A 33 13.98 1.18 16.43
CA THR A 33 14.76 1.19 17.68
C THR A 33 14.31 2.30 18.60
N ARG A 34 14.49 2.10 19.91
CA ARG A 34 14.16 3.10 20.93
C ARG A 34 15.20 4.23 20.96
N PRO A 35 14.78 5.49 21.21
CA PRO A 35 13.39 5.95 21.28
C PRO A 35 12.71 5.87 19.92
N PHE A 36 11.44 5.47 19.87
CA PHE A 36 10.69 5.41 18.61
C PHE A 36 10.39 6.83 18.14
N LEU A 37 11.05 7.24 17.05
CA LEU A 37 10.92 8.57 16.48
C LEU A 37 10.00 8.52 15.26
N PRO A 38 9.10 9.51 15.08
CA PRO A 38 8.29 9.60 13.88
C PRO A 38 9.16 9.89 12.66
N ARG A 39 8.71 9.39 11.51
CA ARG A 39 9.28 9.65 10.19
C ARG A 39 8.13 9.90 9.22
N ALA A 40 8.31 10.85 8.32
CA ALA A 40 7.32 11.22 7.32
C ALA A 40 8.00 11.41 5.96
N ARG A 41 7.30 11.05 4.88
CA ARG A 41 7.72 11.30 3.50
C ARG A 41 6.52 11.26 2.57
N THR A 42 6.65 11.89 1.41
CA THR A 42 5.65 11.80 0.34
C THR A 42 5.76 10.47 -0.40
N CYS A 43 4.60 9.84 -0.63
CA CYS A 43 4.42 8.64 -1.43
C CYS A 43 3.27 8.88 -2.44
N ILE A 44 3.13 8.00 -3.42
CA ILE A 44 2.09 8.08 -4.45
C ILE A 44 1.14 6.90 -4.28
N PHE A 45 -0.14 7.16 -4.09
CA PHE A 45 -1.17 6.14 -4.09
C PHE A 45 -1.33 5.53 -5.48
N ARG A 46 -1.21 4.21 -5.56
CA ARG A 46 -1.22 3.43 -6.82
C ARG A 46 -2.55 2.70 -7.04
N GLY A 47 -3.59 3.08 -6.30
CA GLY A 47 -4.88 2.40 -6.31
C GLY A 47 -5.02 1.41 -5.15
N PHE A 48 -6.16 0.72 -5.13
CA PHE A 48 -6.38 -0.33 -4.16
C PHE A 48 -5.80 -1.66 -4.63
N TRP A 49 -5.39 -2.50 -3.68
CA TRP A 49 -4.92 -3.85 -3.97
C TRP A 49 -6.03 -4.64 -4.69
N THR A 50 -5.68 -5.33 -5.78
CA THR A 50 -6.58 -6.02 -6.73
C THR A 50 -7.47 -5.12 -7.60
N ALA A 51 -7.34 -3.80 -7.47
CA ALA A 51 -8.09 -2.80 -8.25
C ALA A 51 -7.16 -1.70 -8.80
N LEU A 52 -5.95 -2.09 -9.24
CA LEU A 52 -4.97 -1.21 -9.88
C LEU A 52 -5.61 -0.44 -11.06
N PRO A 53 -5.48 0.89 -11.17
CA PRO A 53 -5.99 1.62 -12.32
C PRO A 53 -5.32 1.21 -13.64
N THR A 54 -6.05 1.33 -14.75
CA THR A 54 -5.46 1.17 -16.08
C THR A 54 -4.47 2.29 -16.37
N SER A 55 -3.34 1.95 -16.98
CA SER A 55 -2.34 2.91 -17.45
C SER A 55 -2.00 2.56 -18.90
N VAL A 56 -1.90 3.58 -19.75
CA VAL A 56 -1.47 3.43 -21.15
C VAL A 56 -0.03 2.92 -21.27
N HIS A 57 0.75 3.05 -20.19
CA HIS A 57 2.14 2.63 -20.11
C HIS A 57 2.32 1.22 -19.54
N ASN A 58 1.24 0.47 -19.32
CA ASN A 58 1.32 -0.86 -18.71
C ASN A 58 1.33 -1.99 -19.75
N PRO A 59 2.50 -2.51 -20.15
CA PRO A 59 2.58 -3.69 -21.00
C PRO A 59 2.40 -5.01 -20.23
N ALA A 60 2.26 -4.99 -18.90
CA ALA A 60 2.18 -6.21 -18.10
C ALA A 60 0.78 -6.86 -18.20
N PRO A 61 0.71 -8.21 -18.25
CA PRO A 61 -0.55 -8.92 -18.08
C PRO A 61 -1.21 -8.56 -16.76
N ARG A 62 -2.52 -8.29 -16.79
CA ARG A 62 -3.29 -7.96 -15.59
C ARG A 62 -4.08 -9.15 -15.08
N ASN A 63 -4.33 -9.16 -13.78
CA ASN A 63 -5.27 -10.12 -13.21
C ASN A 63 -6.70 -9.89 -13.76
N PRO A 64 -7.49 -10.97 -13.94
CA PRO A 64 -8.92 -10.81 -14.13
C PRO A 64 -9.55 -10.15 -12.88
N PRO A 65 -10.63 -9.35 -13.04
CA PRO A 65 -11.27 -8.60 -11.95
C PRO A 65 -12.13 -9.53 -11.07
N ILE A 66 -11.49 -10.52 -10.44
CA ILE A 66 -12.15 -11.50 -9.56
C ILE A 66 -12.28 -10.96 -8.14
N TYR A 67 -11.30 -10.18 -7.70
CA TYR A 67 -11.22 -9.66 -6.34
C TYR A 67 -11.16 -8.14 -6.31
N GLU A 68 -11.70 -7.56 -5.25
CA GLU A 68 -11.52 -6.16 -4.84
C GLU A 68 -11.13 -6.09 -3.36
N SER A 69 -10.41 -5.05 -2.97
CA SER A 69 -10.15 -4.75 -1.55
C SER A 69 -10.15 -3.24 -1.32
N ASP A 70 -10.25 -2.82 -0.06
CA ASP A 70 -10.07 -1.42 0.37
C ASP A 70 -8.63 -1.12 0.81
N CYS A 71 -7.68 -2.01 0.54
CA CYS A 71 -6.30 -1.84 0.95
C CYS A 71 -5.55 -0.88 0.02
N LEU A 72 -5.00 0.21 0.56
CA LEU A 72 -4.27 1.20 -0.23
C LEU A 72 -2.93 0.63 -0.67
N THR A 73 -2.49 0.96 -1.89
CA THR A 73 -1.17 0.54 -2.37
C THR A 73 -0.27 1.72 -2.71
N PHE A 74 1.02 1.54 -2.49
CA PHE A 74 2.07 2.37 -3.08
C PHE A 74 3.29 1.52 -3.43
N THR A 75 4.24 2.06 -4.19
CA THR A 75 5.48 1.37 -4.55
C THR A 75 6.69 2.03 -3.92
N THR A 76 7.71 1.24 -3.58
CA THR A 76 8.94 1.74 -2.95
C THR A 76 10.15 0.89 -3.30
N ASP A 77 11.33 1.45 -3.13
CA ASP A 77 12.59 0.72 -3.23
C ASP A 77 12.85 -0.09 -1.95
N ALA A 78 13.22 -1.36 -2.11
CA ALA A 78 13.57 -2.33 -1.06
C ALA A 78 14.64 -1.81 -0.11
N ARG A 79 15.54 -0.96 -0.61
CA ARG A 79 16.68 -0.41 0.11
C ARG A 79 16.33 0.86 0.90
N SER A 80 15.13 1.40 0.71
CA SER A 80 14.71 2.62 1.39
C SER A 80 14.46 2.38 2.88
N GLU A 81 14.82 3.36 3.72
CA GLU A 81 14.68 3.26 5.18
C GLU A 81 13.27 2.87 5.64
N LYS A 82 12.23 3.35 4.95
CA LYS A 82 10.85 2.99 5.28
C LYS A 82 10.61 1.48 5.20
N VAL A 83 11.26 0.74 4.31
CA VAL A 83 11.06 -0.72 4.23
C VAL A 83 11.51 -1.39 5.53
N ARG A 84 12.58 -0.90 6.18
CA ARG A 84 13.01 -1.39 7.49
C ARG A 84 11.98 -1.06 8.56
N GLU A 85 11.46 0.16 8.55
CA GLU A 85 10.40 0.63 9.46
C GLU A 85 9.12 -0.21 9.33
N LEU A 86 8.75 -0.60 8.10
CA LEU A 86 7.55 -1.39 7.83
C LEU A 86 7.68 -2.89 8.15
N THR A 87 8.90 -3.42 8.19
CA THR A 87 9.16 -4.87 8.35
C THR A 87 9.70 -5.26 9.71
N ARG A 88 10.23 -4.32 10.51
CA ARG A 88 10.91 -4.60 11.78
C ARG A 88 10.33 -3.80 12.94
N HIS A 89 9.00 -3.81 13.11
CA HIS A 89 8.40 -3.17 14.27
C HIS A 89 8.66 -4.00 15.56
N PRO A 90 8.96 -3.38 16.72
CA PRO A 90 9.29 -4.07 17.98
C PRO A 90 8.21 -5.01 18.52
N GLU A 91 6.95 -4.74 18.16
CA GLU A 91 5.78 -5.54 18.53
C GLU A 91 5.32 -6.47 17.41
N ALA A 92 5.93 -6.38 16.21
CA ALA A 92 5.71 -7.37 15.17
C ALA A 92 6.37 -8.67 15.61
N ASN A 93 5.59 -9.74 15.63
CA ASN A 93 6.06 -11.09 15.89
C ASN A 93 7.36 -11.38 15.12
N ARG A 94 8.21 -12.22 15.72
CA ARG A 94 9.58 -12.60 15.32
C ARG A 94 9.73 -13.16 13.88
N ASP A 95 8.68 -13.13 13.07
CA ASP A 95 8.51 -13.88 11.83
C ASP A 95 8.63 -13.01 10.56
N GLY A 96 8.87 -11.69 10.68
CA GLY A 96 9.31 -10.85 9.56
C GLY A 96 8.25 -10.58 8.47
N SER A 97 6.97 -10.83 8.74
CA SER A 97 5.87 -10.71 7.79
C SER A 97 5.30 -9.29 7.60
N GLY A 98 5.91 -8.27 8.21
CA GLY A 98 5.45 -6.88 8.14
C GLY A 98 4.36 -6.55 9.17
N GLY A 99 3.48 -5.60 8.83
CA GLY A 99 2.34 -5.22 9.67
C GLY A 99 2.61 -4.05 10.63
N ALA A 100 3.62 -3.20 10.32
CA ALA A 100 3.86 -2.00 11.10
C ALA A 100 2.68 -1.03 11.01
N ASP A 101 2.37 -0.35 12.12
CA ASP A 101 1.35 0.68 12.13
C ASP A 101 1.82 1.92 11.37
N VAL A 102 0.95 2.43 10.51
CA VAL A 102 1.20 3.60 9.67
C VAL A 102 0.01 4.53 9.68
N GLU A 103 0.24 5.80 9.36
CA GLU A 103 -0.81 6.75 9.01
C GLU A 103 -0.49 7.35 7.63
N ALA A 104 -1.41 7.21 6.68
CA ALA A 104 -1.34 7.84 5.37
C ALA A 104 -2.25 9.07 5.35
N VAL A 105 -1.68 10.25 5.07
CA VAL A 105 -2.41 11.53 5.08
C VAL A 105 -2.46 12.14 3.69
N PHE A 106 -3.66 12.34 3.18
CA PHE A 106 -3.93 12.98 1.89
C PHE A 106 -4.55 14.36 2.12
N TRP A 107 -4.12 15.32 1.33
CA TRP A 107 -4.81 16.61 1.23
C TRP A 107 -5.42 16.75 -0.16
N ALA A 108 -6.74 16.50 -0.25
CA ALA A 108 -7.50 16.68 -1.47
C ALA A 108 -7.96 18.15 -1.55
N ARG A 109 -7.07 19.00 -2.06
CA ARG A 109 -7.22 20.46 -2.06
C ARG A 109 -8.51 20.93 -2.71
N GLU A 110 -8.85 20.35 -3.86
CA GLU A 110 -10.02 20.72 -4.67
C GLU A 110 -11.33 20.42 -3.94
N ALA A 111 -11.36 19.33 -3.15
CA ALA A 111 -12.50 18.98 -2.32
C ALA A 111 -12.51 19.71 -0.97
N GLY A 112 -11.39 20.32 -0.56
CA GLY A 112 -11.23 20.90 0.78
C GLY A 112 -11.21 19.83 1.89
N VAL A 113 -10.83 18.59 1.59
CA VAL A 113 -10.91 17.46 2.53
C VAL A 113 -9.52 16.89 2.81
N GLN A 114 -9.19 16.72 4.10
CA GLN A 114 -8.06 15.92 4.54
C GLN A 114 -8.52 14.48 4.83
N TRP A 115 -7.85 13.50 4.23
CA TRP A 115 -8.05 12.10 4.57
C TRP A 115 -6.89 11.59 5.40
N ARG A 116 -7.16 10.89 6.50
CA ARG A 116 -6.16 10.19 7.30
C ARG A 116 -6.55 8.72 7.38
N VAL A 117 -5.64 7.84 6.97
CA VAL A 117 -5.87 6.40 6.94
C VAL A 117 -4.85 5.75 7.86
N ARG A 118 -5.31 5.21 8.99
CA ARG A 118 -4.48 4.36 9.85
C ARG A 118 -4.66 2.91 9.49
N GLY A 119 -3.56 2.18 9.49
CA GLY A 119 -3.58 0.79 9.10
C GLY A 119 -2.28 0.09 9.41
N LYS A 120 -2.24 -1.18 9.03
CA LYS A 120 -1.02 -2.00 9.05
C LYS A 120 -0.45 -2.09 7.64
N ALA A 121 0.85 -1.90 7.50
CA ALA A 121 1.52 -1.91 6.21
C ALA A 121 2.31 -3.21 5.99
N TYR A 122 2.12 -3.81 4.83
CA TYR A 122 2.74 -5.06 4.41
C TYR A 122 3.54 -4.84 3.13
N VAL A 123 4.79 -5.30 3.12
CA VAL A 123 5.69 -5.14 1.97
C VAL A 123 5.70 -6.44 1.19
N LEU A 124 5.33 -6.38 -0.10
CA LEU A 124 5.32 -7.50 -1.02
C LEU A 124 6.44 -7.34 -2.06
N ASP A 125 7.18 -8.42 -2.27
CA ASP A 125 8.09 -8.59 -3.40
C ASP A 125 7.60 -9.71 -4.33
N LEU A 126 8.31 -9.89 -5.44
CA LEU A 126 7.96 -10.89 -6.44
C LEU A 126 8.20 -12.32 -5.96
N GLU A 127 9.20 -12.55 -5.11
CA GLU A 127 9.49 -13.90 -4.60
C GLU A 127 8.39 -14.33 -3.62
N GLU A 128 8.04 -13.49 -2.66
CA GLU A 128 6.94 -13.72 -1.73
C GLU A 128 5.61 -13.91 -2.48
N ALA A 129 5.38 -13.15 -3.56
CA ALA A 129 4.21 -13.30 -4.40
C ALA A 129 4.16 -14.63 -5.20
N ASP A 130 5.32 -15.25 -5.46
CA ASP A 130 5.44 -16.52 -6.20
C ASP A 130 5.56 -17.76 -5.29
N ARG A 131 5.87 -17.58 -4.00
CA ARG A 131 5.99 -18.71 -3.05
C ARG A 131 4.69 -19.52 -2.96
N GLU A 132 4.78 -20.83 -3.17
CA GLU A 132 3.69 -21.74 -2.84
C GLU A 132 3.55 -21.80 -1.32
N VAL A 133 2.33 -21.64 -0.80
CA VAL A 133 2.03 -21.85 0.63
C VAL A 133 2.00 -23.36 0.85
N ARG A 134 3.03 -23.93 1.50
CA ARG A 134 3.21 -25.39 1.56
C ARG A 134 2.51 -26.04 2.75
N SER A 135 2.08 -25.27 3.75
CA SER A 135 1.22 -25.79 4.84
C SER A 135 0.41 -24.70 5.55
N HIS A 136 -0.73 -25.08 6.16
CA HIS A 136 -1.54 -24.19 7.01
C HIS A 136 -0.84 -23.78 8.33
N HIS A 137 0.30 -24.40 8.66
CA HIS A 137 1.12 -24.09 9.85
C HIS A 137 2.32 -23.20 9.53
N GLU A 138 2.46 -22.77 8.28
CA GLU A 138 3.49 -21.81 7.88
C GLU A 138 3.06 -20.41 8.33
N ARG A 139 3.99 -19.71 8.99
CA ARG A 139 3.91 -18.35 9.55
C ARG A 139 2.90 -17.44 8.83
N VAL A 140 2.14 -16.64 9.58
CA VAL A 140 1.27 -15.57 9.04
C VAL A 140 2.12 -14.66 8.14
N THR A 141 2.01 -14.82 6.82
CA THR A 141 2.71 -13.99 5.81
C THR A 141 1.88 -12.76 5.46
N ALA A 142 2.50 -11.76 4.82
CA ALA A 142 1.79 -10.60 4.30
C ALA A 142 0.61 -11.01 3.41
N ARG A 143 0.79 -12.07 2.61
CA ARG A 143 -0.25 -12.63 1.74
C ARG A 143 -1.43 -13.19 2.50
N VAL A 144 -1.19 -13.89 3.61
CA VAL A 144 -2.29 -14.44 4.44
C VAL A 144 -3.13 -13.31 4.98
N VAL A 145 -2.51 -12.27 5.57
CA VAL A 145 -3.26 -11.14 6.13
C VAL A 145 -3.98 -10.37 5.04
N VAL A 146 -3.28 -9.96 3.98
CA VAL A 146 -3.90 -9.17 2.89
C VAL A 146 -5.01 -9.97 2.18
N SER A 147 -4.94 -11.30 2.13
CA SER A 147 -6.02 -12.13 1.54
C SER A 147 -7.34 -12.04 2.29
N GLN A 148 -7.32 -11.75 3.59
CA GLN A 148 -8.54 -11.59 4.40
C GLN A 148 -9.33 -10.35 3.97
N TRP A 149 -8.65 -9.37 3.39
CA TRP A 149 -9.26 -8.13 2.87
C TRP A 149 -9.75 -8.26 1.42
N MET A 150 -9.44 -9.36 0.75
CA MET A 150 -9.82 -9.58 -0.65
C MET A 150 -11.25 -10.13 -0.74
N ARG A 151 -12.12 -9.31 -1.30
CA ARG A 151 -13.52 -9.65 -1.56
C ARG A 151 -13.69 -10.19 -2.96
N ARG A 152 -14.39 -11.30 -3.10
CA ARG A 152 -14.74 -11.83 -4.42
C ARG A 152 -15.90 -11.03 -5.02
N VAL A 153 -15.67 -10.41 -6.17
CA VAL A 153 -16.68 -9.61 -6.90
C VAL A 153 -16.96 -10.16 -8.31
N GLY A 154 -16.08 -11.02 -8.83
CA GLY A 154 -16.17 -11.58 -10.18
C GLY A 154 -16.25 -13.10 -10.21
N GLU A 155 -16.74 -13.62 -11.34
CA GLU A 155 -16.67 -15.03 -11.68
C GLU A 155 -15.31 -15.41 -12.29
N GLY A 156 -14.97 -16.70 -12.22
CA GLY A 156 -13.75 -17.23 -12.84
C GLY A 156 -12.64 -17.61 -11.86
N THR A 157 -11.50 -17.98 -12.42
CA THR A 157 -10.31 -18.45 -11.72
C THR A 157 -9.06 -17.80 -12.31
N GLY A 158 -7.89 -18.06 -11.72
CA GLY A 158 -6.62 -17.67 -12.31
C GLY A 158 -6.09 -16.30 -11.90
N TRP A 159 -6.67 -15.64 -10.90
CA TRP A 159 -6.01 -14.51 -10.22
C TRP A 159 -4.71 -14.99 -9.53
N SER A 160 -3.64 -14.21 -9.59
CA SER A 160 -2.38 -14.54 -8.91
C SER A 160 -1.70 -13.31 -8.28
N TRP A 161 -1.07 -13.54 -7.13
CA TRP A 161 -0.28 -12.54 -6.39
C TRP A 161 0.87 -12.00 -7.25
N LYS A 162 1.64 -12.91 -7.88
CA LYS A 162 2.75 -12.53 -8.77
C LYS A 162 2.30 -11.59 -9.88
N ARG A 163 1.18 -11.90 -10.56
CA ARG A 163 0.67 -11.06 -11.63
C ARG A 163 0.22 -9.70 -11.12
N GLU A 164 -0.28 -9.60 -9.88
CA GLU A 164 -0.65 -8.32 -9.29
C GLU A 164 0.59 -7.45 -9.06
N VAL A 165 1.65 -8.02 -8.46
CA VAL A 165 2.92 -7.32 -8.24
C VAL A 165 3.58 -6.92 -9.57
N GLU A 166 3.59 -7.81 -10.57
CA GLU A 166 4.08 -7.52 -11.92
C GLU A 166 3.25 -6.43 -12.61
N ALA A 167 1.93 -6.43 -12.43
CA ALA A 167 1.06 -5.39 -12.96
C ALA A 167 1.38 -4.03 -12.33
N HIS A 168 1.65 -3.96 -11.02
CA HIS A 168 2.13 -2.73 -10.38
C HIS A 168 3.48 -2.26 -10.93
N PHE A 169 4.42 -3.19 -11.18
CA PHE A 169 5.71 -2.85 -11.79
C PHE A 169 5.52 -2.27 -13.20
N GLY A 170 4.73 -2.96 -14.02
CA GLY A 170 4.43 -2.54 -15.40
C GLY A 170 3.64 -1.24 -15.50
N ASN A 171 2.79 -0.91 -14.51
CA ASN A 171 1.97 0.30 -14.52
C ASN A 171 2.78 1.60 -14.43
N MET A 172 4.03 1.53 -13.98
CA MET A 172 4.92 2.68 -13.89
C MET A 172 5.54 3.04 -15.24
N ALA A 173 5.75 4.34 -15.49
CA ALA A 173 6.50 4.79 -16.66
C ALA A 173 7.96 4.26 -16.65
N PRO A 174 8.64 4.14 -17.82
CA PRO A 174 10.00 3.63 -17.91
C PRO A 174 11.01 4.33 -16.99
N VAL A 175 10.88 5.65 -16.84
CA VAL A 175 11.72 6.46 -15.94
C VAL A 175 11.50 6.10 -14.46
N MET A 176 10.26 5.79 -14.07
CA MET A 176 9.93 5.38 -12.70
C MET A 176 10.42 3.96 -12.42
N ARG A 177 10.32 3.04 -13.39
CA ARG A 177 10.95 1.71 -13.29
C ARG A 177 12.48 1.83 -13.18
N GLY A 178 13.07 2.76 -13.92
CA GLY A 178 14.48 3.12 -13.85
C GLY A 178 14.97 3.55 -12.48
N SER A 179 14.11 4.18 -11.67
CA SER A 179 14.49 4.64 -10.32
C SER A 179 14.92 3.50 -9.39
N PHE A 180 14.47 2.26 -9.61
CA PHE A 180 14.90 1.08 -8.85
C PHE A 180 16.33 0.61 -9.20
N LYS A 181 16.92 1.16 -10.27
CA LYS A 181 18.33 0.99 -10.63
C LYS A 181 19.19 2.19 -10.24
N ALA A 182 18.62 3.20 -9.59
CA ALA A 182 19.41 4.33 -9.10
C ALA A 182 20.36 3.88 -7.96
N PRO A 183 21.39 4.69 -7.65
CA PRO A 183 22.21 4.51 -6.45
C PRO A 183 21.32 4.36 -5.20
N PRO A 184 21.75 3.61 -4.17
CA PRO A 184 20.90 3.31 -3.02
C PRO A 184 20.35 4.57 -2.35
N PRO A 185 19.03 4.65 -2.10
CA PRO A 185 18.41 5.83 -1.54
C PRO A 185 18.93 6.12 -0.12
N GLY A 186 19.24 7.39 0.15
CA GLY A 186 19.76 7.84 1.45
C GLY A 186 21.27 7.59 1.66
N LYS A 187 21.94 6.93 0.70
CA LYS A 187 23.39 6.78 0.70
C LYS A 187 24.08 8.12 0.37
N PRO A 188 25.16 8.53 1.07
CA PRO A 188 25.94 9.71 0.72
C PRO A 188 26.47 9.64 -0.72
N VAL A 189 26.52 10.79 -1.40
CA VAL A 189 26.91 10.88 -2.83
C VAL A 189 28.36 10.50 -3.10
N ASP A 190 29.23 10.65 -2.09
CA ASP A 190 30.67 10.33 -2.20
C ASP A 190 30.98 8.88 -1.77
N GLU A 191 29.98 8.12 -1.31
CA GLU A 191 30.19 6.73 -0.88
C GLU A 191 30.08 5.78 -2.08
N GLU A 192 31.06 4.88 -2.21
CA GLU A 192 31.11 3.90 -3.30
C GLU A 192 29.88 3.00 -3.33
N TYR A 193 29.39 2.69 -4.54
CA TYR A 193 28.31 1.74 -4.78
C TYR A 193 28.60 0.97 -6.08
N ASP A 194 27.80 -0.06 -6.37
CA ASP A 194 27.92 -0.79 -7.64
C ASP A 194 27.46 0.08 -8.82
N SER A 195 28.36 0.92 -9.33
CA SER A 195 28.12 1.81 -10.47
C SER A 195 28.04 1.08 -11.81
N ALA A 196 28.37 -0.22 -11.85
CA ALA A 196 28.22 -1.03 -13.05
C ALA A 196 26.74 -1.39 -13.28
N SER A 197 26.05 -1.80 -12.21
CA SER A 197 24.65 -2.23 -12.25
C SER A 197 23.64 -1.12 -11.89
N LEU A 198 24.07 -0.11 -11.12
CA LEU A 198 23.21 0.98 -10.66
C LEU A 198 23.59 2.31 -11.29
N LYS A 199 22.63 2.96 -11.96
CA LYS A 199 22.82 4.24 -12.65
C LYS A 199 21.60 5.14 -12.46
N GLN A 200 21.86 6.40 -12.10
CA GLN A 200 20.80 7.38 -11.96
C GLN A 200 20.25 7.77 -13.34
N GLY A 201 18.92 7.83 -13.46
CA GLY A 201 18.24 8.30 -14.68
C GLY A 201 18.18 7.28 -15.82
N GLU A 202 18.58 6.03 -15.61
CA GLU A 202 18.41 4.97 -16.58
C GLU A 202 16.91 4.71 -16.85
N LEU A 203 16.51 4.49 -18.10
CA LEU A 203 15.14 4.11 -18.46
C LEU A 203 15.04 2.59 -18.50
N VAL A 204 13.99 2.03 -17.89
CA VAL A 204 13.74 0.58 -17.90
C VAL A 204 12.45 0.31 -18.68
N GLU A 205 12.61 -0.18 -19.91
CA GLU A 205 11.51 -0.66 -20.76
C GLU A 205 11.18 -2.14 -20.51
N ASP A 206 12.20 -2.93 -20.19
CA ASP A 206 12.05 -4.36 -19.92
C ASP A 206 11.38 -4.60 -18.57
N LEU A 207 10.20 -5.24 -18.58
CA LEU A 207 9.49 -5.64 -17.38
C LEU A 207 10.21 -6.76 -16.60
N GLN A 208 11.17 -7.43 -17.22
CA GLN A 208 11.94 -8.51 -16.63
C GLN A 208 13.33 -8.06 -16.13
N ASP A 209 13.65 -6.76 -16.13
CA ASP A 209 14.95 -6.25 -15.67
C ASP A 209 15.24 -6.75 -14.24
N PRO A 210 16.29 -7.57 -14.04
CA PRO A 210 16.50 -8.27 -12.78
C PRO A 210 16.83 -7.31 -11.63
N VAL A 211 17.59 -6.24 -11.91
CA VAL A 211 18.04 -5.29 -10.89
C VAL A 211 16.86 -4.42 -10.43
N ALA A 212 16.07 -3.92 -11.37
CA ALA A 212 14.89 -3.13 -11.04
C ALA A 212 13.88 -3.95 -10.23
N ARG A 213 13.65 -5.21 -10.62
CA ARG A 213 12.72 -6.11 -9.92
C ARG A 213 13.20 -6.51 -8.54
N GLU A 214 14.51 -6.74 -8.37
CA GLU A 214 15.11 -7.04 -7.06
C GLU A 214 14.87 -5.90 -6.06
N ASN A 215 14.91 -4.65 -6.51
CA ASN A 215 14.69 -3.47 -5.66
C ASN A 215 13.22 -3.02 -5.59
N PHE A 216 12.34 -3.50 -6.47
CA PHE A 216 10.95 -3.09 -6.51
C PHE A 216 10.11 -3.75 -5.40
N ARG A 217 9.35 -2.94 -4.65
CA ARG A 217 8.36 -3.43 -3.67
C ARG A 217 7.01 -2.76 -3.89
N VAL A 218 5.94 -3.54 -3.66
CA VAL A 218 4.58 -3.02 -3.46
C VAL A 218 4.29 -3.02 -1.98
N VAL A 219 3.79 -1.91 -1.44
CA VAL A 219 3.33 -1.84 -0.05
C VAL A 219 1.82 -1.77 -0.06
N VAL A 220 1.19 -2.61 0.75
CA VAL A 220 -0.26 -2.70 0.95
C VAL A 220 -0.59 -2.25 2.36
N ILE A 221 -1.47 -1.26 2.51
CA ILE A 221 -1.95 -0.76 3.80
C ILE A 221 -3.36 -1.31 4.02
N THR A 222 -3.56 -2.11 5.06
CA THR A 222 -4.86 -2.61 5.50
C THR A 222 -5.47 -1.63 6.52
N PRO A 223 -6.52 -0.87 6.16
CA PRO A 223 -7.00 0.24 6.99
C PRO A 223 -7.93 -0.24 8.10
N PHE A 224 -7.66 0.13 9.36
CA PHE A 224 -8.59 -0.12 10.48
C PHE A 224 -9.29 1.16 10.97
N GLU A 225 -8.77 2.35 10.63
CA GLU A 225 -9.39 3.63 10.94
C GLU A 225 -9.17 4.59 9.77
N VAL A 226 -10.23 5.25 9.32
CA VAL A 226 -10.20 6.27 8.26
C VAL A 226 -10.92 7.52 8.74
N GLU A 227 -10.33 8.67 8.52
CA GLU A 227 -10.87 9.96 8.88
C GLU A 227 -11.00 10.84 7.63
N ALA A 228 -12.13 11.51 7.49
CA ALA A 228 -12.35 12.57 6.51
C ALA A 228 -12.67 13.87 7.23
N THR A 229 -11.75 14.83 7.18
CA THR A 229 -11.93 16.16 7.77
C THR A 229 -12.26 17.15 6.67
N ASP A 230 -13.53 17.54 6.59
CA ASP A 230 -14.07 18.48 5.61
C ASP A 230 -13.89 19.92 6.11
N LEU A 231 -13.02 20.64 5.40
CA LEU A 231 -12.65 22.03 5.65
C LEU A 231 -13.11 22.96 4.51
N ASN A 232 -13.97 22.47 3.61
CA ASN A 232 -14.44 23.25 2.47
C ASN A 232 -15.32 24.45 2.90
N ASP A 233 -16.04 24.30 4.01
CA ASP A 233 -16.73 25.40 4.69
C ASP A 233 -16.32 25.45 6.17
N MET A 234 -15.44 26.38 6.53
CA MET A 234 -14.92 26.54 7.89
C MET A 234 -16.02 26.79 8.94
N ALA A 235 -17.17 27.35 8.57
CA ALA A 235 -18.29 27.56 9.49
C ALA A 235 -19.07 26.27 9.78
N ARG A 236 -18.94 25.26 8.91
CA ARG A 236 -19.65 23.98 8.98
C ARG A 236 -18.71 22.78 8.98
N ALA A 237 -17.42 23.00 9.21
CA ALA A 237 -16.42 21.96 9.17
C ALA A 237 -16.80 20.78 10.08
N ARG A 238 -16.59 19.56 9.58
CA ARG A 238 -16.90 18.31 10.28
C ARG A 238 -15.82 17.27 9.98
N ARG A 239 -15.63 16.39 10.94
CA ARG A 239 -14.77 15.22 10.82
C ARG A 239 -15.63 13.96 10.86
N ARG A 240 -15.54 13.12 9.82
CA ARG A 240 -16.14 11.78 9.81
C ARG A 240 -15.08 10.75 10.13
N LEU A 241 -15.28 10.01 11.21
CA LEU A 241 -14.40 8.93 11.65
C LEU A 241 -15.06 7.59 11.31
N TYR A 242 -14.35 6.79 10.52
CA TYR A 242 -14.69 5.42 10.17
C TYR A 242 -13.78 4.48 10.93
N THR A 243 -14.32 3.53 11.68
CA THR A 243 -13.54 2.53 12.41
C THR A 243 -13.98 1.14 11.99
N LEU A 244 -13.04 0.26 11.68
CA LEU A 244 -13.32 -1.15 11.47
C LEU A 244 -13.36 -1.82 12.83
N GLU A 245 -14.52 -2.33 13.23
CA GLU A 245 -14.63 -3.08 14.47
C GLU A 245 -14.01 -4.47 14.28
N GLU A 246 -12.92 -4.76 15.01
CA GLU A 246 -12.42 -6.13 15.16
C GLU A 246 -13.48 -6.93 15.92
N LEU A 247 -14.00 -7.97 15.29
CA LEU A 247 -15.00 -8.81 15.90
C LEU A 247 -14.36 -9.77 16.88
N ASP A 248 -14.98 -9.89 18.05
CA ASP A 248 -14.63 -10.92 19.04
C ASP A 248 -14.77 -12.30 18.36
N GLU A 249 -13.71 -13.13 18.44
CA GLU A 249 -13.63 -14.47 17.81
C GLU A 249 -14.79 -15.41 18.18
N ARG A 250 -15.59 -15.01 19.18
CA ARG A 250 -16.72 -15.75 19.74
C ARG A 250 -18.04 -15.56 18.98
N GLU A 251 -18.13 -14.57 18.11
CA GLU A 251 -19.35 -14.31 17.34
C GLU A 251 -19.02 -14.34 15.84
N ASP A 252 -19.71 -15.20 15.09
CA ASP A 252 -19.65 -15.31 13.62
C ASP A 252 -20.23 -14.06 12.92
N ARG A 253 -19.76 -12.86 13.28
CA ARG A 253 -20.13 -11.61 12.63
C ARG A 253 -19.14 -11.31 11.48
N GLU A 254 -19.53 -10.42 10.58
CA GLU A 254 -18.66 -9.90 9.50
C GLU A 254 -18.00 -8.59 9.93
N GLU A 255 -16.72 -8.40 9.61
CA GLU A 255 -16.01 -7.13 9.86
C GLU A 255 -16.86 -5.95 9.37
N GLN A 256 -17.21 -5.03 10.28
CA GLN A 256 -18.14 -3.95 9.99
C GLN A 256 -17.51 -2.60 10.27
N TRP A 257 -17.62 -1.69 9.31
CA TRP A 257 -17.27 -0.28 9.49
C TRP A 257 -18.37 0.45 10.26
N THR A 258 -17.99 1.13 11.33
CA THR A 258 -18.83 2.14 11.99
C THR A 258 -18.42 3.54 11.57
N GLU A 259 -19.36 4.47 11.61
CA GLU A 259 -19.16 5.87 11.24
C GLU A 259 -19.67 6.78 12.36
N VAL A 260 -18.86 7.76 12.74
CA VAL A 260 -19.23 8.81 13.69
C VAL A 260 -18.81 10.17 13.15
N GLU A 261 -19.73 11.13 13.14
CA GLU A 261 -19.41 12.54 12.91
C GLU A 261 -18.90 13.18 14.21
N THR A 262 -17.81 13.93 14.10
CA THR A 262 -17.09 14.60 15.20
C THR A 262 -16.77 16.04 14.80
N TRP A 263 -16.45 16.87 15.80
CA TRP A 263 -15.96 18.22 15.55
C TRP A 263 -14.56 18.19 14.90
N PRO A 264 -14.21 19.18 14.06
CA PRO A 264 -12.90 19.29 13.43
C PRO A 264 -11.72 19.24 14.40
#